data_AF-C8X4G0-F1
#
_entry.id   AF-C8X4G0-F1
#
_cell.length_a   1.000
_cell.length_b   1.000
_cell.length_c   1.000
_cell.angle_alpha   90.00
_cell.angle_beta   90.00
_cell.angle_gamma   90.00
#
_symmetry.space_group_name_H-M   'P 1'
#
loop_
_entity.id
_entity.type
_entity.pdbx_description
1 polymer ?
#
loop_
_entity_poly.entity_id
_entity_poly.type
_entity_poly.pdbx_seq_one_letter_code
_entity_poly.pdbx_strand_id
1 'polypeptide(L)' 'MIPGETVQSMLPQDLPWWLPDHAIFFGVLYGVLLVIGAGVGFVVLRSLAQTFADKHH' A
#
# COMPACT_ATOMS: atom_id res chain seq x y z
N MET A 1 2.60 -10.51 -32.98
CA MET A 1 3.39 -9.64 -32.08
C MET A 1 4.57 -9.16 -32.88
N ILE A 2 4.57 -7.88 -33.28
CA ILE A 2 5.68 -7.28 -34.02
C ILE A 2 6.82 -7.03 -33.03
N PRO A 3 8.09 -7.33 -33.35
CA PRO A 3 9.21 -6.95 -32.50
C PRO A 3 9.18 -5.44 -32.22
N GLY A 4 8.95 -5.06 -30.95
CA GLY A 4 8.78 -3.66 -30.53
C GLY A 4 7.38 -3.29 -30.02
N GLU A 5 6.36 -4.13 -30.22
CA GLU A 5 5.11 -4.02 -29.47
C GLU A 5 5.32 -4.59 -28.06
N THR A 6 5.59 -3.72 -27.09
CA THR A 6 5.41 -4.09 -25.68
C THR A 6 3.93 -4.35 -25.48
N VAL A 7 3.56 -5.53 -24.98
CA VAL A 7 2.21 -5.74 -24.43
C VAL A 7 2.04 -4.64 -23.38
N GLN A 8 1.21 -3.64 -23.66
CA GLN A 8 0.90 -2.60 -22.67
C GLN A 8 0.10 -3.29 -21.56
N SER A 9 0.83 -3.78 -20.59
CA SER A 9 0.33 -4.53 -19.47
C SER A 9 0.46 -3.65 -18.24
N MET A 10 -0.60 -3.54 -17.44
CA MET A 10 -0.56 -2.85 -16.15
C MET A 10 0.08 -3.73 -15.05
N LEU A 11 0.84 -4.75 -15.45
CA LEU A 11 1.56 -5.58 -14.50
C LEU A 11 2.68 -4.78 -13.83
N PRO A 12 2.93 -4.98 -12.53
CA PRO A 12 3.92 -4.20 -11.77
C PRO A 12 5.32 -4.18 -12.40
N GLN A 13 5.73 -5.25 -13.06
CA GLN A 13 7.04 -5.33 -13.72
C GLN A 13 7.16 -4.50 -15.01
N ASP A 14 6.03 -4.19 -15.66
CA ASP A 14 5.99 -3.44 -16.93
C ASP A 14 5.76 -1.94 -16.70
N LEU A 15 5.56 -1.53 -15.44
CA LEU A 15 5.33 -0.14 -15.06
C LEU A 15 6.67 0.61 -14.92
N PRO A 16 6.86 1.73 -15.66
CA PRO A 16 8.08 2.52 -15.58
C PRO A 16 8.07 3.40 -14.33
N TRP A 17 8.42 2.81 -13.19
CA TRP A 17 8.38 3.43 -11.85
C TRP A 17 9.16 4.75 -11.72
N TRP A 18 10.13 4.98 -12.60
CA TRP A 18 10.93 6.20 -12.64
C TRP A 18 10.28 7.34 -13.40
N LEU A 19 9.20 7.09 -14.16
CA LEU A 19 8.49 8.17 -14.82
C LEU A 19 7.83 9.08 -13.76
N PRO A 20 7.95 10.41 -13.90
CA PRO A 20 7.51 11.35 -12.86
C PRO A 20 6.02 11.25 -12.51
N ASP A 21 5.16 10.96 -13.49
CA ASP A 21 3.73 10.79 -13.31
C ASP A 21 3.40 9.58 -12.41
N HIS A 22 4.05 8.45 -12.66
CA HIS A 22 3.90 7.23 -11.88
C HIS A 22 4.45 7.41 -10.46
N ALA A 23 5.64 8.00 -10.35
CA ALA A 23 6.27 8.26 -9.06
C ALA A 23 5.39 9.14 -8.15
N ILE A 24 4.78 10.21 -8.70
CA ILE A 24 3.89 11.09 -7.95
C ILE A 24 2.59 10.37 -7.59
N PHE A 25 1.94 9.72 -8.54
CA PHE A 25 0.67 9.04 -8.30
C PHE A 25 0.80 7.94 -7.23
N PHE A 26 1.78 7.05 -7.39
CA PHE A 26 1.99 5.96 -6.43
C PHE A 26 2.54 6.46 -5.09
N GLY A 27 3.37 7.51 -5.09
CA GLY A 27 3.83 8.14 -3.85
C GLY A 27 2.67 8.66 -3.00
N VAL A 28 1.74 9.40 -3.62
CA VAL A 28 0.54 9.89 -2.92
C VAL A 28 -0.36 8.72 -2.49
N LEU A 29 -0.61 7.77 -3.38
CA LEU A 29 -1.43 6.58 -3.08
C LEU A 29 -0.91 5.82 -1.87
N TYR A 30 0.38 5.49 -1.85
CA TYR A 30 1.00 4.76 -0.75
C TYR A 30 1.08 5.59 0.52
N GLY A 31 1.28 6.92 0.41
CA GLY A 31 1.18 7.82 1.55
C GLY A 31 -0.19 7.76 2.23
N VAL A 32 -1.27 7.83 1.45
CA VAL A 32 -2.65 7.73 1.96
C VAL A 32 -2.90 6.36 2.57
N LEU A 33 -2.51 5.28 1.89
CA LEU A 33 -2.67 3.91 2.41
C LEU A 33 -1.89 3.69 3.71
N LEU A 34 -0.70 4.28 3.85
CA LEU A 34 0.08 4.22 5.08
C LEU A 34 -0.67 4.91 6.23
N VAL A 35 -1.21 6.11 6.00
CA VAL A 35 -1.98 6.84 7.03
C VAL A 35 -3.20 6.05 7.48
N ILE A 36 -3.99 5.53 6.52
CA ILE A 36 -5.18 4.73 6.83
C ILE A 36 -4.79 3.44 7.55
N GLY A 37 -3.78 2.73 7.04
CA GLY A 37 -3.28 1.49 7.62
C GLY A 37 -2.74 1.69 9.04
N ALA A 38 -2.03 2.79 9.30
CA ALA A 38 -1.54 3.14 10.63
C ALA A 38 -2.70 3.44 11.59
N GLY A 39 -3.72 4.18 11.15
CA GLY A 39 -4.90 4.48 11.95
C GLY A 39 -5.69 3.22 12.34
N VAL A 40 -5.98 2.36 11.36
CA VAL A 40 -6.67 1.09 11.59
C VAL A 40 -5.80 0.16 12.45
N GLY A 41 -4.52 0.04 12.12
CA GLY A 41 -3.56 -0.79 12.85
C GLY A 41 -3.45 -0.38 14.31
N PHE A 42 -3.40 0.93 14.60
CA PHE A 42 -3.38 1.45 15.97
C PHE A 42 -4.62 1.02 16.76
N VAL A 43 -5.82 1.16 16.18
CA VAL A 43 -7.07 0.76 16.84
C VAL A 43 -7.11 -0.75 17.08
N VAL A 44 -6.72 -1.57 16.10
CA VAL A 44 -6.68 -3.03 16.24
C VAL A 44 -5.71 -3.44 17.35
N LEU A 45 -4.49 -2.90 17.35
CA LEU A 45 -3.50 -3.20 18.39
C LEU A 45 -3.98 -2.78 19.78
N ARG A 46 -4.62 -1.61 19.89
CA ARG A 46 -5.18 -1.13 21.15
C ARG A 46 -6.29 -2.05 21.67
N SER A 47 -7.22 -2.45 20.81
CA SER A 47 -8.31 -3.36 21.18
C SER A 47 -7.79 -4.73 21.64
N LEU A 48 -6.78 -5.27 20.95
CA LEU A 48 -6.12 -6.51 21.36
C LEU A 48 -5.44 -6.35 22.74
N ALA A 49 -4.66 -5.27 22.92
CA ALA A 49 -3.99 -5.02 24.19
C ALA A 49 -4.97 -4.91 25.36
N GLN A 50 -6.11 -4.23 25.17
CA GLN A 50 -7.17 -4.14 26.18
C GLN A 50 -7.78 -5.51 26.49
N THR A 51 -8.05 -6.32 25.45
CA THR A 51 -8.62 -7.66 25.63
C THR A 51 -7.69 -8.60 26.41
N PHE A 52 -6.38 -8.51 26.16
CA PHE A 52 -5.39 -9.29 26.92
C PHE A 52 -5.22 -8.78 28.35
N ALA A 53 -5.29 -7.47 28.58
CA ALA A 53 -5.24 -6.90 29.93
C ALA A 53 -6.45 -7.33 30.77
N ASP A 54 -7.66 -7.30 30.19
CA ASP A 54 -8.89 -7.71 30.88
C ASP A 54 -8.89 -9.21 31.23
N LYS A 55 -8.28 -10.06 30.40
CA LYS A 55 -8.17 -11.50 30.66
C LYS A 55 -7.22 -11.84 31.84
N HIS A 56 -6.33 -10.93 32.20
CA HIS A 56 -5.38 -11.11 33.30
C HIS A 56 -5.90 -10.61 34.66
N HIS A 57 -7.11 -10.05 34.70
CA HIS A 57 -7.82 -9.64 35.93
C HIS A 57 -8.87 -10.67 36.37
#